data_AF-A0A539EKA5-F1
#
_entry.id   AF-A0A539EKA5-F1
#
_cell.length_a   1.000
_cell.length_b   1.000
_cell.length_c   1.000
_cell.angle_alpha   90.00
_cell.angle_beta   90.00
_cell.angle_gamma   90.00
#
_symmetry.space_group_name_H-M   'P 1'
#
loop_
_entity.id
_entity.type
_entity.pdbx_description
1 polymer ?
#
loop_
_entity_poly.entity_id
_entity_poly.type
_entity_poly.pdbx_seq_one_letter_code
_entity_poly.pdbx_strand_id
1 'polypeptide(L)'
;MILKKGEHGALLCAAGQVFPFPAFPVKTVKDPTGAGDTFAGGFMGSLAESGGDLKDVGALKRALATGMVMASFTVSEFSTKRLETLTRAEVERRAGEYRELLSFPAAAVAA
;
A
#
# COMPACT_ATOMS: atom_id res chain seq x y z
N MET A 1 10.99 9.15 -5.24
CA MET A 1 11.61 8.52 -4.04
C MET A 1 10.51 8.01 -3.14
N ILE A 2 10.71 6.86 -2.48
CA ILE A 2 9.75 6.28 -1.52
C ILE A 2 10.47 6.07 -0.18
N LEU A 3 9.87 6.50 0.92
CA LEU A 3 10.34 6.22 2.27
C LEU A 3 9.30 5.35 2.99
N LYS A 4 9.64 4.08 3.24
CA LYS A 4 8.79 3.18 4.04
C LYS A 4 9.15 3.31 5.52
N LYS A 5 8.16 3.56 6.37
CA LYS A 5 8.30 3.82 7.81
C LYS A 5 7.68 2.69 8.64
N GLY A 6 7.91 1.44 8.25
CA GLY A 6 7.34 0.28 8.95
C GLY A 6 5.82 0.38 9.11
N GLU A 7 5.36 0.30 10.36
CA GLU A 7 3.96 0.43 10.79
C GLU A 7 3.36 1.83 10.65
N HIS A 8 4.18 2.86 10.43
CA HIS A 8 3.70 4.23 10.19
C HIS A 8 3.42 4.54 8.71
N GLY A 9 3.47 3.52 7.84
CA GLY A 9 3.15 3.66 6.44
C GLY A 9 4.34 4.03 5.55
N ALA A 10 4.10 4.86 4.54
CA ALA A 10 5.11 5.30 3.59
C ALA A 10 4.89 6.76 3.15
N LEU A 11 5.96 7.37 2.64
CA LEU A 11 5.93 8.67 1.97
C LEU A 11 6.36 8.48 0.52
N LEU A 12 5.57 9.00 -0.41
CA LEU A 12 5.96 9.14 -1.82
C LEU A 12 6.39 10.57 -2.08
N CYS A 13 7.65 10.77 -2.43
CA CYS A 13 8.17 12.06 -2.90
C CYS A 13 8.26 12.04 -4.43
N ALA A 14 7.38 12.77 -5.10
CA ALA A 14 7.26 12.83 -6.56
C ALA A 14 6.78 14.21 -7.01
N ALA A 15 7.27 14.70 -8.15
CA ALA A 15 6.89 16.00 -8.73
C ALA A 15 6.96 17.18 -7.74
N GLY A 16 8.01 17.23 -6.91
CA GLY A 16 8.19 18.27 -5.90
C GLY A 16 7.21 18.23 -4.72
N GLN A 17 6.37 17.19 -4.64
CA GLN A 17 5.36 17.01 -3.59
C GLN A 17 5.63 15.76 -2.77
N VAL A 18 5.11 15.75 -1.54
CA VAL A 18 5.15 14.60 -0.62
C VAL A 18 3.73 14.11 -0.40
N PHE A 19 3.49 12.83 -0.68
CA PHE A 19 2.21 12.17 -0.49
C PHE A 19 2.33 11.13 0.63
N PRO A 20 1.73 11.38 1.81
CA PRO A 20 1.73 10.42 2.90
C PRO A 20 0.69 9.33 2.65
N PHE A 21 1.06 8.08 2.94
CA PHE A 21 0.18 6.93 2.92
C PHE A 21 0.33 6.17 4.25
N PRO A 22 -0.70 6.12 5.11
CA PRO A 22 -0.64 5.37 6.36
C PRO A 22 -0.46 3.86 6.12
N ALA A 23 -0.05 3.11 7.15
CA ALA A 23 -0.15 1.66 7.06
C ALA A 23 -1.62 1.22 7.05
N PHE A 24 -1.91 0.12 6.35
CA PHE A 24 -3.20 -0.54 6.51
C PHE A 24 -3.32 -1.07 7.95
N PRO A 25 -4.39 -0.73 8.69
CA PRO A 25 -4.58 -1.22 10.07
C PRO A 25 -4.78 -2.73 10.08
N VAL A 26 -3.82 -3.46 10.66
CA VAL A 26 -3.93 -4.91 10.85
C VAL A 26 -4.24 -5.19 12.33
N LYS A 27 -5.27 -6.01 12.59
CA LYS A 27 -5.74 -6.33 13.96
C LYS A 27 -4.63 -6.93 14.84
N THR A 28 -3.78 -7.79 14.27
CA THR A 28 -2.66 -8.41 14.96
C THR A 28 -1.51 -8.59 13.96
N VAL A 29 -0.37 -8.00 14.27
CA VAL A 29 0.88 -8.25 13.56
C VAL A 29 1.52 -9.50 14.17
N LYS A 30 1.69 -10.56 13.36
CA LYS A 30 2.30 -11.82 13.80
C LYS A 30 3.81 -11.86 13.53
N ASP A 31 4.23 -11.42 12.34
CA ASP A 31 5.64 -11.43 11.93
C ASP A 31 5.91 -10.29 10.93
N PRO A 32 6.77 -9.30 11.22
CA PRO A 32 7.06 -8.19 10.30
C PRO A 32 7.99 -8.60 9.14
N THR A 33 8.56 -9.80 9.15
CA THR A 33 9.52 -10.27 8.15
C THR A 33 8.90 -10.27 6.75
N GLY A 34 9.63 -9.75 5.75
CA GLY A 34 9.17 -9.69 4.36
C GLY A 34 8.15 -8.58 4.05
N ALA A 35 7.72 -7.78 5.03
CA ALA A 35 6.80 -6.66 4.78
C ALA A 35 7.37 -5.59 3.84
N GLY A 36 8.70 -5.41 3.84
CA GLY A 36 9.42 -4.53 2.90
C GLY A 36 9.42 -5.09 1.48
N ASP A 37 9.79 -6.36 1.32
CA ASP A 37 9.90 -7.02 0.01
C ASP A 37 8.53 -7.18 -0.65
N THR A 38 7.51 -7.54 0.13
CA THR A 38 6.13 -7.64 -0.39
C THR A 38 5.53 -6.28 -0.73
N PHE A 39 5.88 -5.23 0.01
CA PHE A 39 5.58 -3.86 -0.37
C PHE A 39 6.22 -3.51 -1.72
N ALA A 40 7.52 -3.79 -1.88
CA ALA A 40 8.24 -3.50 -3.12
C ALA A 40 7.67 -4.31 -4.31
N GLY A 41 7.39 -5.59 -4.12
CA GLY A 41 6.80 -6.46 -5.14
C GLY A 41 5.40 -5.99 -5.56
N GLY A 42 4.53 -5.66 -4.60
CA GLY A 42 3.20 -5.11 -4.88
C GLY A 42 3.27 -3.76 -5.62
N PHE A 43 4.20 -2.90 -5.23
CA PHE A 43 4.45 -1.63 -5.90
C PHE A 43 4.92 -1.84 -7.34
N MET A 44 5.97 -2.64 -7.55
CA MET A 44 6.54 -2.87 -8.88
C MET A 44 5.56 -3.55 -9.82
N GLY A 45 4.78 -4.53 -9.33
CA GLY A 45 3.75 -5.20 -10.12
C GLY A 45 2.68 -4.24 -10.61
N SER A 46 2.12 -3.42 -9.71
CA SER A 46 1.07 -2.45 -10.05
C SER A 46 1.57 -1.35 -11.00
N LEU A 47 2.82 -0.91 -10.83
CA LEU A 47 3.43 0.07 -11.73
C LEU A 47 3.68 -0.53 -13.13
N ALA A 48 4.16 -1.78 -13.20
CA ALA A 48 4.37 -2.49 -14.46
C ALA A 48 3.05 -2.72 -15.21
N GLU A 49 1.97 -3.11 -14.52
CA GLU A 49 0.62 -3.21 -15.09
C GLU A 49 0.12 -1.86 -15.66
N SER A 50 0.59 -0.74 -15.11
CA SER A 50 0.26 0.62 -15.58
C SER A 50 1.21 1.15 -16.67
N GLY A 51 2.09 0.31 -17.23
CA GLY A 51 3.04 0.67 -18.29
C GLY A 51 4.38 1.22 -17.81
N GLY A 52 4.62 1.30 -16.50
CA GLY A 52 5.94 1.61 -15.95
C GLY A 52 6.37 3.08 -15.95
N ASP A 53 5.48 4.02 -16.29
CA ASP A 53 5.84 5.44 -16.35
C ASP A 53 6.03 6.05 -14.95
N LEU A 54 7.28 6.33 -14.60
CA LEU A 54 7.66 6.97 -13.34
C LEU A 54 7.26 8.46 -13.26
N LYS A 55 6.80 9.07 -14.36
CA LYS A 55 6.28 10.44 -14.38
C LYS A 55 4.78 10.50 -14.06
N ASP A 56 4.05 9.39 -14.21
CA ASP A 56 2.64 9.32 -13.82
C ASP A 56 2.52 9.20 -12.28
N VAL A 57 2.34 10.35 -11.62
CA VAL A 57 2.12 10.42 -10.18
C VAL A 57 0.86 9.64 -9.74
N GLY A 58 -0.16 9.55 -10.59
CA GLY A 58 -1.35 8.75 -10.34
C GLY A 58 -1.03 7.26 -10.31
N ALA A 59 -0.27 6.75 -11.28
CA ALA A 59 0.22 5.37 -11.29
C ALA A 59 1.12 5.08 -10.08
N LEU A 60 2.04 5.98 -9.73
CA LEU A 60 2.88 5.84 -8.54
C LEU A 60 2.07 5.75 -7.24
N LYS A 61 1.02 6.57 -7.10
CA LYS A 61 0.11 6.52 -5.94
C LYS A 61 -0.65 5.20 -5.87
N ARG A 62 -1.19 4.71 -6.99
CA ARG A 62 -1.85 3.40 -7.07
C ARG A 62 -0.89 2.27 -6.72
N ALA A 63 0.31 2.29 -7.27
CA ALA A 63 1.35 1.32 -6.98
C ALA A 63 1.74 1.32 -5.50
N LEU A 64 1.91 2.51 -4.90
CA LEU A 64 2.20 2.64 -3.47
C LEU A 64 1.08 2.02 -2.62
N ALA A 65 -0.17 2.27 -2.97
CA ALA A 65 -1.32 1.68 -2.30
C ALA A 65 -1.33 0.15 -2.40
N THR A 66 -1.07 -0.40 -3.58
CA THR A 66 -0.94 -1.85 -3.78
C THR A 66 0.16 -2.45 -2.90
N GLY A 67 1.34 -1.81 -2.84
CA GLY A 67 2.42 -2.24 -1.95
C GLY A 67 1.99 -2.26 -0.48
N MET A 68 1.28 -1.23 -0.02
CA MET A 68 0.77 -1.17 1.37
C MET A 68 -0.23 -2.28 1.67
N VAL A 69 -1.13 -2.58 0.73
CA VAL A 69 -2.09 -3.70 0.83
C VAL A 69 -1.35 -5.03 0.90
N MET A 70 -0.36 -5.27 0.04
CA MET A 70 0.40 -6.52 0.05
C MET A 70 1.16 -6.73 1.36
N ALA A 71 1.85 -5.70 1.87
CA ALA A 71 2.55 -5.77 3.15
C ALA A 71 1.62 -6.09 4.32
N SER A 72 0.37 -5.60 4.29
CA SER A 72 -0.61 -5.88 5.33
C SER A 72 -1.02 -7.36 5.43
N PHE A 73 -0.92 -8.11 4.33
CA PHE A 73 -1.14 -9.55 4.35
C PHE A 73 0.09 -10.27 4.90
N THR A 74 1.28 -9.90 4.44
CA THR A 74 2.54 -10.52 4.90
C THR A 74 2.66 -10.48 6.42
N VAL A 75 2.37 -9.33 7.04
CA VAL A 75 2.53 -9.19 8.50
C VAL A 75 1.52 -9.98 9.34
N SER A 76 0.50 -10.58 8.72
CA SER A 76 -0.61 -11.25 9.42
C SER A 76 -0.37 -12.74 9.70
N GLU A 77 0.65 -13.35 9.11
CA GLU A 77 1.09 -14.73 9.39
C GLU A 77 2.61 -14.81 9.44
N PHE A 78 3.14 -15.93 9.94
CA PHE A 78 4.57 -16.17 9.98
C PHE A 78 5.17 -16.26 8.57
N SER A 79 6.24 -15.52 8.30
CA SER A 79 6.96 -15.50 7.03
C SER A 79 6.00 -15.30 5.83
N THR A 80 6.19 -16.03 4.74
CA THR A 80 5.38 -15.91 3.52
C THR A 80 4.05 -16.66 3.57
N LYS A 81 3.68 -17.27 4.72
CA LYS A 81 2.54 -18.20 4.80
C LYS A 81 1.23 -17.58 4.36
N ARG A 82 1.00 -16.31 4.68
CA ARG A 82 -0.23 -15.63 4.22
C ARG A 82 -0.28 -15.51 2.70
N LEU A 83 0.86 -15.30 2.04
CA LEU A 83 0.93 -15.08 0.59
C LEU A 83 0.65 -16.36 -0.20
N GLU A 84 1.03 -17.53 0.33
CA GLU A 84 0.82 -18.84 -0.29
C GLU A 84 -0.66 -19.16 -0.55
N THR A 85 -1.57 -18.56 0.24
CA THR A 85 -3.02 -18.77 0.17
C THR A 85 -3.80 -17.52 -0.26
N LEU A 86 -3.09 -16.42 -0.57
CA LEU A 86 -3.71 -15.14 -0.89
C LEU A 86 -4.36 -15.16 -2.28
N THR A 87 -5.63 -14.77 -2.34
CA THR A 87 -6.37 -14.70 -3.59
C THR A 87 -6.46 -13.27 -4.12
N ARG A 88 -6.65 -13.13 -5.44
CA ARG A 88 -6.86 -11.82 -6.07
C ARG A 88 -8.08 -11.08 -5.48
N ALA A 89 -9.18 -11.78 -5.24
CA ALA A 89 -10.40 -11.19 -4.66
C ALA A 89 -10.16 -10.60 -3.26
N GLU A 90 -9.31 -11.23 -2.43
CA GLU A 90 -8.95 -10.68 -1.13
C GLU A 90 -8.09 -9.41 -1.24
N VAL A 91 -7.16 -9.39 -2.21
CA VAL A 91 -6.35 -8.20 -2.49
C VAL A 91 -7.23 -7.05 -2.96
N GLU A 92 -8.16 -7.30 -3.89
CA GLU A 92 -9.10 -6.31 -4.40
C GLU A 92 -10.01 -5.76 -3.31
N ARG A 93 -10.56 -6.64 -2.46
CA ARG A 93 -11.37 -6.24 -1.30
C ARG A 93 -10.57 -5.32 -0.37
N ARG A 94 -9.35 -5.73 0.00
CA ARG A 94 -8.51 -4.92 0.91
C ARG A 94 -8.04 -3.61 0.25
N ALA A 95 -7.82 -3.59 -1.05
CA ALA A 95 -7.54 -2.37 -1.79
C ALA A 95 -8.73 -1.40 -1.77
N GLY A 96 -9.96 -1.92 -1.85
CA GLY A 96 -11.19 -1.15 -1.63
C GLY A 96 -11.24 -0.52 -0.24
N GLU A 97 -11.05 -1.33 0.81
CA GLU A 97 -10.97 -0.88 2.21
C GLU A 97 -9.89 0.19 2.41
N TYR A 98 -8.72 0.00 1.80
CA TYR A 98 -7.62 0.94 1.91
C TYR A 98 -7.92 2.25 1.17
N ARG A 99 -8.59 2.20 0.01
CA ARG A 99 -9.05 3.40 -0.70
C ARG A 99 -10.06 4.18 0.13
N GLU A 100 -10.99 3.50 0.79
CA GLU A 100 -11.95 4.14 1.71
C GLU A 100 -11.22 4.79 2.88
N LEU A 101 -10.23 4.11 3.48
CA LEU A 101 -9.39 4.66 4.55
C LEU A 101 -8.63 5.93 4.15
N LEU A 102 -8.17 6.01 2.89
CA LEU A 102 -7.49 7.18 2.35
C LEU A 102 -8.44 8.31 1.93
N SER A 103 -9.74 8.03 1.86
CA SER A 103 -10.75 8.99 1.44
C SER A 103 -11.34 9.71 2.65
N PHE A 104 -11.67 10.99 2.46
CA PHE A 104 -12.48 11.75 3.40
C PHE A 104 -13.62 12.38 2.61
N PRO A 105 -14.88 12.34 3.09
CA PRO A 105 -15.98 13.01 2.42
C PRO A 105 -15.70 14.51 2.37
N ALA A 106 -15.93 15.15 1.22
CA ALA A 106 -15.86 16.59 1.09
C ALA A 106 -17.06 17.25 1.82
N ALA A 107 -17.10 17.18 3.14
CA ALA A 107 -17.91 18.08 3.94
C ALA A 107 -17.06 19.32 4.21
N ALA A 108 -17.60 20.50 3.91
CA ALA A 108 -16.96 21.76 4.25
C ALA A 108 -16.57 21.73 5.72
N VAL A 109 -15.29 21.95 6.02
CA VAL A 109 -14.91 22.37 7.35
C VAL A 109 -15.67 23.67 7.59
N ALA A 110 -16.69 23.64 8.44
CA ALA A 110 -17.34 24.86 8.88
C ALA A 110 -16.25 25.72 9.52
N ALA A 111 -15.98 26.87 8.88
CA ALA A 111 -15.03 27.86 9.36
C ALA A 111 -15.49 28.43 10.71
#